data_AF-A0A6S7FMA8-F1
#
_entry.id   AF-A0A6S7FMA8-F1
#
_cell.length_a   1.000
_cell.length_b   1.000
_cell.length_c   1.000
_cell.angle_alpha   90.00
_cell.angle_beta   90.00
_cell.angle_gamma   90.00
#
_symmetry.space_group_name_H-M   'P 1'
#
loop_
_entity.id
_entity.type
_entity.pdbx_description
1 polymer ?
#
loop_
_entity_poly.entity_id
_entity_poly.type
_entity_poly.pdbx_seq_one_letter_code
_entity_poly.pdbx_strand_id
1 'polypeptide(L)'
;MSSQKVDKRNSRNTSNESSSKANENKKIQEESVDSEQKPASHRDENEKDEEELQKEEEEKMMQEQKQAEEIALEAKERVEAKMAIRQQNLEAPRNRPQDSFFRSLDSNIKKNSSFIKKLKTMTEQQKQSLSQEFNGLNLTRFIQEAVTGIVEGLHKLKVSDVSVVIHMCGLFHQRYTDFMGYFITELMKMFDNYNCKDDEKSLNVNKFRVGLRVLAELGLYGIIGHIEEAIKLLSSTLNNITSCDMENHLYLSVILSFCRHCAEDVLGITSRKQRLLLQKYDVKIPRFEVIPSEKQKAIFSILKSYYESLVSHLLKEHADLQKKETQNKQILLSKGELHEDRKEAYEKCQKSYDKLLTNISALAEILDLDMPDLPESESLPEEDASGGINIFNPFKLTEYDGDTGLWEDEDTRTFYENLKDLKSLVPSILYKESSKTESDSKTASKEELVNGLDDDSDIVISDDEDILPDITDETEEDETTSADESNNGTTSDASGGKTTQSISSQLEQIIQRLPTCVNRNFIDDLATDFVMTCNTKGNRKKLCKALFNVPRTRFDLLPFYSRLVATLHPCMPDLAVDLFAFLKAEFKWHVRKKDQIYVESKVKTVRFIAELTKFGMVPKKETVHCLK
;
A
#
# COMPACT_ATOMS: atom_id res chain seq x y z
N MET A 1 64.26 37.39 20.17
CA MET A 1 64.24 37.66 21.63
C MET A 1 62.97 37.02 22.16
N SER A 2 63.05 35.76 22.61
CA SER A 2 63.04 35.35 24.03
C SER A 2 61.58 35.16 24.52
N SER A 3 61.12 34.05 25.09
CA SER A 3 61.80 32.96 25.80
C SER A 3 61.02 31.65 25.76
N GLN A 4 61.77 30.55 25.74
CA GLN A 4 61.37 29.18 26.05
C GLN A 4 61.12 28.99 27.56
N LYS A 5 60.31 27.99 27.91
CA LYS A 5 60.60 27.09 29.03
C LYS A 5 60.26 25.66 28.63
N VAL A 6 61.32 24.85 28.55
CA VAL A 6 61.32 23.40 28.41
C VAL A 6 61.58 22.84 29.81
N ASP A 7 60.82 21.83 30.22
CA ASP A 7 61.23 20.92 31.29
C ASP A 7 61.52 19.54 30.69
N LYS A 8 62.77 19.09 30.90
CA LYS A 8 63.31 17.77 30.57
C LYS A 8 64.03 17.26 31.81
N ARG A 9 63.71 16.04 32.24
CA ARG A 9 64.66 15.12 32.90
C ARG A 9 64.33 13.71 32.37
N ASN A 10 65.17 13.17 31.47
CA ASN A 10 66.40 12.38 31.74
C ASN A 10 66.04 10.96 32.23
N SER A 11 66.67 9.87 31.80
CA SER A 11 67.77 9.59 30.85
C SER A 11 68.04 8.09 30.97
N ARG A 12 68.44 7.41 29.90
CA ARG A 12 69.47 6.35 29.99
C ARG A 12 70.09 6.04 28.62
N ASN A 13 71.35 6.48 28.51
CA ASN A 13 72.55 5.93 27.84
C ASN A 13 72.34 5.18 26.50
N THR A 14 72.73 5.73 25.35
CA THR A 14 74.08 5.87 24.75
C THR A 14 74.78 4.57 24.33
N SER A 15 74.94 4.48 23.00
CA SER A 15 76.11 4.04 22.21
C SER A 15 76.61 2.61 22.31
N ASN A 16 76.59 1.91 21.16
CA ASN A 16 77.81 1.35 20.59
C ASN A 16 77.71 1.22 19.07
N GLU A 17 78.40 2.11 18.36
CA GLU A 17 78.93 1.85 17.02
C GLU A 17 79.99 0.76 17.11
N SER A 18 79.96 -0.21 16.20
CA SER A 18 81.00 -0.39 15.18
C SER A 18 80.87 -1.76 14.51
N SER A 19 80.73 -1.69 13.19
CA SER A 19 81.07 -2.68 12.17
C SER A 19 81.55 -4.05 12.64
N SER A 20 80.90 -5.12 12.15
CA SER A 20 81.52 -6.00 11.15
C SER A 20 80.75 -7.31 10.98
N LYS A 21 80.43 -7.55 9.71
CA LYS A 21 80.60 -8.82 9.01
C LYS A 21 79.59 -9.94 9.25
N ALA A 22 79.04 -10.30 8.10
CA ALA A 22 78.86 -11.65 7.60
C ALA A 22 77.49 -12.29 7.87
N ASN A 23 76.82 -12.53 6.75
CA ASN A 23 75.99 -13.70 6.49
C ASN A 23 74.91 -14.01 7.52
N GLU A 24 73.71 -13.53 7.22
CA GLU A 24 72.49 -14.33 7.07
C GLU A 24 71.31 -13.41 7.39
N ASN A 25 70.65 -12.91 6.36
CA ASN A 25 69.30 -13.42 6.12
C ASN A 25 68.79 -12.97 4.76
N LYS A 26 68.58 -13.99 3.94
CA LYS A 26 67.78 -13.98 2.72
C LYS A 26 66.50 -13.18 2.91
N LYS A 27 66.10 -12.56 1.80
CA LYS A 27 64.73 -12.16 1.48
C LYS A 27 64.36 -10.83 2.12
N ILE A 28 64.55 -9.76 1.34
CA ILE A 28 63.56 -8.74 0.98
C ILE A 28 64.28 -7.69 0.12
N GLN A 29 63.62 -7.32 -0.99
CA GLN A 29 63.90 -6.18 -1.87
C GLN A 29 65.02 -6.36 -2.93
N GLU A 30 64.90 -7.42 -3.74
CA GLU A 30 65.07 -7.26 -5.18
C GLU A 30 63.71 -6.86 -5.75
N GLU A 31 63.60 -5.63 -6.26
CA GLU A 31 62.90 -5.25 -7.49
C GLU A 31 62.77 -3.72 -7.52
N SER A 32 63.88 -3.08 -7.86
CA SER A 32 63.84 -1.80 -8.55
C SER A 32 64.97 -1.84 -9.57
N VAL A 33 64.61 -1.51 -10.82
CA VAL A 33 65.39 -1.58 -12.07
C VAL A 33 65.22 -2.89 -12.86
N ASP A 34 64.03 -3.06 -13.44
CA ASP A 34 63.94 -3.50 -14.84
C ASP A 34 62.81 -2.72 -15.54
N SER A 35 63.14 -1.49 -15.96
CA SER A 35 62.36 -0.71 -16.89
C SER A 35 62.82 -1.09 -18.30
N GLU A 36 62.08 -1.98 -18.96
CA GLU A 36 61.87 -2.07 -20.43
C GLU A 36 61.48 -3.50 -20.81
N GLN A 37 60.17 -3.78 -20.80
CA GLN A 37 59.42 -4.67 -21.71
C GLN A 37 58.10 -5.10 -21.07
N LYS A 38 57.08 -4.23 -21.16
CA LYS A 38 55.68 -4.72 -21.15
C LYS A 38 55.46 -5.48 -22.46
N PRO A 39 54.80 -6.65 -22.46
CA PRO A 39 54.59 -7.41 -23.70
C PRO A 39 53.73 -6.56 -24.65
N ALA A 40 54.22 -6.36 -25.87
CA ALA A 40 53.58 -5.52 -26.89
C ALA A 40 52.09 -5.87 -27.12
N SER A 41 51.70 -7.13 -26.87
CA SER A 41 50.32 -7.61 -27.04
C SER A 41 49.28 -6.94 -26.15
N HIS A 42 49.60 -6.61 -24.88
CA HIS A 42 48.64 -5.98 -23.97
C HIS A 42 48.53 -4.46 -24.16
N ARG A 43 49.50 -3.84 -24.84
CA ARG A 43 49.47 -2.41 -25.18
C ARG A 43 48.65 -2.20 -26.46
N ASP A 44 48.83 -3.09 -27.45
CA ASP A 44 48.04 -3.12 -28.69
C ASP A 44 46.56 -3.49 -28.46
N GLU A 45 46.23 -4.28 -27.44
CA GLU A 45 44.83 -4.58 -27.05
C GLU A 45 44.14 -3.36 -26.43
N ASN A 46 44.78 -2.70 -25.46
CA ASN A 46 44.23 -1.47 -24.87
C ASN A 46 44.09 -0.31 -25.87
N GLU A 47 45.04 -0.16 -26.81
CA GLU A 47 44.95 0.85 -27.87
C GLU A 47 43.80 0.55 -28.85
N LYS A 48 43.52 -0.72 -29.14
CA LYS A 48 42.35 -1.12 -29.95
C LYS A 48 41.03 -0.87 -29.23
N ASP A 49 40.95 -1.20 -27.93
CA ASP A 49 39.75 -0.94 -27.12
C ASP A 49 39.48 0.58 -27.01
N GLU A 50 40.52 1.40 -26.86
CA GLU A 50 40.41 2.87 -26.88
C GLU A 50 40.00 3.42 -28.25
N GLU A 51 40.52 2.88 -29.35
CA GLU A 51 40.09 3.25 -30.71
C GLU A 51 38.64 2.82 -31.01
N GLU A 52 38.20 1.68 -30.49
CA GLU A 52 36.83 1.18 -30.64
C GLU A 52 35.85 2.05 -29.85
N LEU A 53 36.18 2.41 -28.60
CA LEU A 53 35.44 3.39 -27.79
C LEU A 53 35.33 4.77 -28.46
N GLN A 54 36.42 5.27 -29.05
CA GLN A 54 36.39 6.55 -29.79
C GLN A 54 35.48 6.48 -31.03
N LYS A 55 35.53 5.37 -31.77
CA LYS A 55 34.64 5.17 -32.93
C LYS A 55 33.18 5.08 -32.51
N GLU A 56 32.87 4.39 -31.41
CA GLU A 56 31.51 4.33 -30.85
C GLU A 56 31.00 5.72 -30.40
N GLU A 57 31.85 6.51 -29.75
CA GLU A 57 31.51 7.89 -29.36
C GLU A 57 31.29 8.79 -30.58
N GLU A 58 32.13 8.70 -31.60
CA GLU A 58 31.98 9.44 -32.86
C GLU A 58 30.70 9.04 -33.61
N GLU A 59 30.39 7.74 -33.69
CA GLU A 59 29.17 7.25 -34.32
C GLU A 59 27.93 7.74 -33.55
N LYS A 60 27.95 7.67 -32.22
CA LYS A 60 26.88 8.19 -31.37
C LYS A 60 26.70 9.69 -31.55
N MET A 61 27.79 10.46 -31.62
CA MET A 61 27.72 11.91 -31.87
C MET A 61 27.13 12.22 -33.25
N MET A 62 27.48 11.45 -34.28
CA MET A 62 26.93 11.60 -35.62
C MET A 62 25.44 11.28 -35.66
N GLN A 63 25.01 10.21 -34.98
CA GLN A 63 23.59 9.84 -34.86
C GLN A 63 22.78 10.91 -34.12
N GLU A 64 23.29 11.41 -32.99
CA GLU A 64 22.64 12.48 -32.21
C GLU A 64 22.53 13.80 -32.99
N GLN A 65 23.57 14.18 -33.74
CA GLN A 65 23.53 15.37 -34.60
C GLN A 65 22.47 15.22 -35.70
N LYS A 66 22.46 14.06 -36.38
CA LYS A 66 21.46 13.77 -37.41
C LYS A 66 20.04 13.81 -36.85
N GLN A 67 19.84 13.28 -35.64
CA GLN A 67 18.56 13.34 -34.94
C GLN A 67 18.14 14.79 -34.63
N ALA A 68 19.07 15.65 -34.21
CA ALA A 68 18.79 17.06 -33.96
C ALA A 68 18.35 17.81 -35.24
N GLU A 69 19.00 17.53 -36.37
CA GLU A 69 18.65 18.10 -37.68
C GLU A 69 17.29 17.59 -38.18
N GLU A 70 16.99 16.31 -37.99
CA GLU A 70 15.69 15.70 -38.32
C GLU A 70 14.55 16.36 -37.53
N ILE A 71 14.73 16.55 -36.21
CA ILE A 71 13.76 17.27 -35.36
C ILE A 71 13.50 18.68 -35.88
N ALA A 72 14.54 19.40 -36.34
CA ALA A 72 14.38 20.74 -36.87
C ALA A 72 13.61 20.76 -38.20
N LEU A 73 13.86 19.79 -39.07
CA LEU A 73 13.12 19.63 -40.33
C LEU A 73 11.64 19.31 -40.07
N GLU A 74 11.35 18.31 -39.23
CA GLU A 74 9.98 17.96 -38.85
C GLU A 74 9.24 19.13 -38.19
N ALA A 75 9.93 19.88 -37.32
CA ALA A 75 9.35 21.06 -36.69
C ALA A 75 8.96 22.12 -37.73
N LYS A 76 9.80 22.34 -38.75
CA LYS A 76 9.52 23.27 -39.83
C LYS A 76 8.30 22.87 -40.65
N GLU A 77 8.27 21.63 -41.15
CA GLU A 77 7.14 21.13 -41.94
C GLU A 77 5.83 21.17 -41.15
N ARG A 78 5.89 20.79 -39.87
CA ARG A 78 4.75 20.84 -38.96
C ARG A 78 4.24 22.27 -38.75
N VAL A 79 5.13 23.24 -38.49
CA VAL A 79 4.75 24.65 -38.30
C VAL A 79 4.12 25.22 -39.58
N GLU A 80 4.71 24.95 -40.75
CA GLU A 80 4.18 25.39 -42.05
C GLU A 80 2.78 24.82 -42.29
N ALA A 81 2.57 23.52 -42.07
CA ALA A 81 1.27 22.87 -42.22
C ALA A 81 0.22 23.45 -41.25
N LYS A 82 0.58 23.66 -39.98
CA LYS A 82 -0.31 24.25 -38.97
C LYS A 82 -0.69 25.69 -39.31
N MET A 83 0.27 26.49 -39.76
CA MET A 83 0.04 27.89 -40.18
C MET A 83 -0.88 27.97 -41.39
N ALA A 84 -0.73 27.08 -42.37
CA ALA A 84 -1.61 27.03 -43.54
C ALA A 84 -3.08 26.77 -43.16
N ILE A 85 -3.32 25.77 -42.29
CA ILE A 85 -4.67 25.47 -41.78
C ILE A 85 -5.23 26.66 -40.99
N ARG A 86 -4.40 27.24 -40.10
CA ARG A 86 -4.80 28.40 -39.31
C ARG A 86 -5.22 29.57 -40.19
N GLN A 87 -4.42 29.90 -41.20
CA GLN A 87 -4.70 31.00 -42.11
C GLN A 87 -6.04 30.79 -42.84
N GLN A 88 -6.28 29.58 -43.35
CA GLN A 88 -7.54 29.23 -44.00
C GLN A 88 -8.77 29.45 -43.08
N ASN A 89 -8.65 29.09 -41.80
CA ASN A 89 -9.73 29.27 -40.82
C ASN A 89 -9.93 30.75 -40.42
N LEU A 90 -8.85 31.54 -40.33
CA LEU A 90 -8.94 32.97 -40.02
C LEU A 90 -9.58 33.77 -41.17
N GLU A 91 -9.38 33.34 -42.41
CA GLU A 91 -9.99 33.95 -43.59
C GLU A 91 -11.45 33.54 -43.82
N ALA A 92 -11.94 32.51 -43.11
CA ALA A 92 -13.29 31.99 -43.25
C ALA A 92 -14.41 33.06 -43.25
N PRO A 93 -14.45 34.04 -42.32
CA PRO A 93 -15.51 35.05 -42.32
C PRO A 93 -15.59 35.88 -43.61
N ARG A 94 -14.48 36.02 -44.34
CA ARG A 94 -14.41 36.75 -45.62
C ARG A 94 -14.72 35.87 -46.82
N ASN A 95 -14.41 34.57 -46.73
CA ASN A 95 -14.45 33.62 -47.84
C ASN A 95 -15.65 32.65 -47.79
N ARG A 96 -16.56 32.79 -46.82
CA ARG A 96 -17.74 31.95 -46.70
C ARG A 96 -18.61 32.01 -47.97
N PRO A 97 -19.18 30.87 -48.40
CA PRO A 97 -19.99 30.80 -49.61
C PRO A 97 -21.31 31.57 -49.46
N GLN A 98 -21.81 32.09 -50.58
CA GLN A 98 -23.09 32.80 -50.69
C GLN A 98 -24.26 31.81 -50.83
N ASP A 99 -25.50 32.28 -50.66
CA ASP A 99 -26.72 31.46 -50.74
C ASP A 99 -26.85 30.61 -52.02
N SER A 100 -26.33 31.09 -53.15
CA SER A 100 -26.36 30.37 -54.43
C SER A 100 -25.61 29.03 -54.37
N PHE A 101 -24.51 28.97 -53.63
CA PHE A 101 -23.73 27.76 -53.43
C PHE A 101 -24.58 26.67 -52.75
N PHE A 102 -25.29 27.04 -51.68
CA PHE A 102 -26.09 26.10 -50.89
C PHE A 102 -27.29 25.50 -51.64
N ARG A 103 -27.79 26.18 -52.67
CA ARG A 103 -28.88 25.66 -53.53
C ARG A 103 -28.45 24.47 -54.38
N SER A 104 -27.15 24.35 -54.68
CA SER A 104 -26.59 23.24 -55.46
C SER A 104 -26.33 21.97 -54.63
N LEU A 105 -26.41 22.07 -53.31
CA LEU A 105 -26.08 21.00 -52.37
C LEU A 105 -27.31 20.21 -51.92
N ASP A 106 -27.09 18.97 -51.51
CA ASP A 106 -28.17 18.06 -51.12
C ASP A 106 -28.70 18.39 -49.71
N SER A 107 -29.99 18.78 -49.64
CA SER A 107 -30.71 19.10 -48.40
C SER A 107 -31.57 17.93 -47.88
N ASN A 108 -31.39 16.71 -48.41
CA ASN A 108 -32.17 15.54 -48.01
C ASN A 108 -31.96 15.23 -46.53
N ILE A 109 -33.06 15.21 -45.77
CA ILE A 109 -33.05 15.01 -44.32
C ILE A 109 -32.38 13.68 -43.95
N LYS A 110 -32.65 12.58 -44.69
CA LYS A 110 -32.08 11.26 -44.38
C LYS A 110 -30.56 11.25 -44.54
N LYS A 111 -30.03 11.89 -45.58
CA LYS A 111 -28.58 11.99 -45.81
C LYS A 111 -27.91 12.85 -44.73
N ASN A 112 -28.47 14.03 -44.44
CA ASN A 112 -27.97 14.91 -43.38
C ASN A 112 -27.99 14.22 -42.00
N SER A 113 -29.12 13.59 -41.62
CA SER A 113 -29.20 12.83 -40.36
C SER A 113 -28.24 11.64 -40.31
N SER A 114 -28.03 10.94 -41.43
CA SER A 114 -27.05 9.85 -41.50
C SER A 114 -25.62 10.37 -41.34
N PHE A 115 -25.30 11.51 -41.94
CA PHE A 115 -23.98 12.15 -41.79
C PHE A 115 -23.73 12.56 -40.34
N ILE A 116 -24.71 13.20 -39.68
CA ILE A 116 -24.62 13.58 -38.26
C ILE A 116 -24.41 12.36 -37.36
N LYS A 117 -25.06 11.22 -37.65
CA LYS A 117 -24.79 9.97 -36.93
C LYS A 117 -23.34 9.50 -37.07
N LYS A 118 -22.74 9.64 -38.26
CA LYS A 118 -21.33 9.30 -38.48
C LYS A 118 -20.39 10.23 -37.69
N LEU A 119 -20.74 11.51 -37.54
CA LEU A 119 -19.94 12.46 -36.77
C LEU A 119 -19.78 12.05 -35.29
N LYS A 120 -20.74 11.32 -34.71
CA LYS A 120 -20.67 10.83 -33.33
C LYS A 120 -19.54 9.82 -33.09
N THR A 121 -19.08 9.14 -34.15
CA THR A 121 -18.10 8.05 -34.08
C THR A 121 -17.04 8.20 -35.16
N MET A 122 -16.61 9.43 -35.42
CA MET A 122 -15.61 9.71 -36.43
C MET A 122 -14.23 9.18 -36.02
N THR A 123 -13.49 8.66 -36.99
CA THR A 123 -12.12 8.15 -36.79
C THR A 123 -11.20 8.74 -37.84
N GLU A 124 -9.88 8.77 -37.58
CA GLU A 124 -8.94 9.37 -38.54
C GLU A 124 -9.01 8.72 -39.94
N GLN A 125 -9.27 7.41 -40.01
CA GLN A 125 -9.44 6.67 -41.26
C GLN A 125 -10.61 7.17 -42.11
N GLN A 126 -11.64 7.75 -41.49
CA GLN A 126 -12.83 8.24 -42.16
C GLN A 126 -12.68 9.68 -42.67
N LYS A 127 -11.59 10.38 -42.35
CA LYS A 127 -11.39 11.81 -42.64
C LYS A 127 -11.68 12.19 -44.09
N GLN A 128 -11.14 11.45 -45.07
CA GLN A 128 -11.37 11.72 -46.49
C GLN A 128 -12.85 11.49 -46.89
N SER A 129 -13.43 10.37 -46.45
CA SER A 129 -14.83 10.03 -46.74
C SER A 129 -15.83 11.04 -46.15
N LEU A 130 -15.60 11.47 -44.92
CA LEU A 130 -16.42 12.48 -44.23
C LEU A 130 -16.30 13.84 -44.91
N SER A 131 -15.11 14.21 -45.38
CA SER A 131 -14.89 15.45 -46.12
C SER A 131 -15.64 15.46 -47.46
N GLN A 132 -15.63 14.35 -48.19
CA GLN A 132 -16.36 14.21 -49.44
C GLN A 132 -17.88 14.30 -49.22
N GLU A 133 -18.39 13.60 -48.21
CA GLU A 133 -19.82 13.64 -47.86
C GLU A 133 -20.23 15.05 -47.40
N PHE A 134 -19.44 15.70 -46.54
CA PHE A 134 -19.66 17.08 -46.11
C PHE A 134 -19.76 18.06 -47.28
N ASN A 135 -18.89 17.93 -48.28
CA ASN A 135 -18.86 18.84 -49.42
C ASN A 135 -20.15 18.81 -50.25
N GLY A 136 -20.83 17.67 -50.32
CA GLY A 136 -22.07 17.50 -51.07
C GLY A 136 -23.36 17.84 -50.31
N LEU A 137 -23.28 18.11 -49.00
CA LEU A 137 -24.45 18.30 -48.14
C LEU A 137 -24.68 19.76 -47.77
N ASN A 138 -25.95 20.14 -47.72
CA ASN A 138 -26.40 21.40 -47.15
C ASN A 138 -26.86 21.19 -45.69
N LEU A 139 -25.99 21.57 -44.74
CA LEU A 139 -26.22 21.39 -43.31
C LEU A 139 -26.78 22.64 -42.63
N THR A 140 -27.17 23.69 -43.36
CA THR A 140 -27.60 24.98 -42.78
C THR A 140 -28.71 24.84 -41.73
N ARG A 141 -29.61 23.85 -41.90
CA ARG A 141 -30.71 23.58 -40.94
C ARG A 141 -30.37 22.58 -39.84
N PHE A 142 -29.17 22.03 -39.83
CA PHE A 142 -28.75 20.92 -38.97
C PHE A 142 -27.45 21.21 -38.20
N ILE A 143 -27.03 22.47 -38.12
CA ILE A 143 -25.76 22.86 -37.48
C ILE A 143 -25.77 22.51 -36.00
N GLN A 144 -26.87 22.78 -35.30
CA GLN A 144 -26.98 22.49 -33.87
C GLN A 144 -26.95 20.98 -33.60
N GLU A 145 -27.67 20.17 -34.38
CA GLU A 145 -27.64 18.71 -34.27
C GLU A 145 -26.29 18.12 -34.64
N ALA A 146 -25.60 18.69 -35.62
CA ALA A 146 -24.23 18.31 -35.96
C ALA A 146 -23.27 18.60 -34.79
N VAL A 147 -23.36 19.79 -34.18
CA VAL A 147 -22.59 20.17 -32.99
C VAL A 147 -22.87 19.19 -31.84
N THR A 148 -24.14 18.97 -31.48
CA THR A 148 -24.51 18.02 -30.43
C THR A 148 -23.97 16.64 -30.74
N GLY A 149 -24.06 16.19 -31.99
CA GLY A 149 -23.49 14.90 -32.40
C GLY A 149 -21.98 14.81 -32.22
N ILE A 150 -21.22 15.83 -32.63
CA ILE A 150 -19.77 15.83 -32.46
C ILE A 150 -19.41 15.81 -30.97
N VAL A 151 -20.00 16.71 -30.16
CA VAL A 151 -19.67 16.87 -28.74
C VAL A 151 -20.07 15.64 -27.92
N GLU A 152 -21.25 15.06 -28.16
CA GLU A 152 -21.66 13.79 -27.54
C GLU A 152 -20.70 12.65 -27.90
N GLY A 153 -20.10 12.66 -29.10
CA GLY A 153 -19.15 11.65 -29.54
C GLY A 153 -17.80 11.72 -28.84
N LEU A 154 -17.35 12.92 -28.42
CA LEU A 154 -15.97 13.16 -27.96
C LEU A 154 -15.51 12.24 -26.84
N HIS A 155 -16.38 11.92 -25.87
CA HIS A 155 -16.02 11.04 -24.74
C HIS A 155 -15.76 9.57 -25.14
N LYS A 156 -16.10 9.17 -26.36
CA LYS A 156 -15.85 7.83 -26.90
C LYS A 156 -14.64 7.79 -27.83
N LEU A 157 -14.13 8.94 -28.24
CA LEU A 157 -13.03 9.03 -29.17
C LEU A 157 -11.71 8.77 -28.48
N LYS A 158 -10.75 8.28 -29.26
CA LYS A 158 -9.35 8.20 -28.84
C LYS A 158 -8.67 9.53 -29.09
N VAL A 159 -7.57 9.76 -28.40
CA VAL A 159 -6.74 10.95 -28.59
C VAL A 159 -6.19 11.02 -30.03
N SER A 160 -6.00 9.88 -30.71
CA SER A 160 -5.62 9.82 -32.13
C SER A 160 -6.68 10.37 -33.09
N ASP A 161 -7.96 10.35 -32.70
CA ASP A 161 -9.07 10.79 -33.55
C ASP A 161 -9.33 12.31 -33.45
N VAL A 162 -8.59 13.03 -32.60
CA VAL A 162 -8.77 14.48 -32.44
C VAL A 162 -8.46 15.23 -33.72
N SER A 163 -7.51 14.77 -34.55
CA SER A 163 -7.16 15.44 -35.81
C SER A 163 -8.33 15.50 -36.79
N VAL A 164 -9.07 14.40 -36.98
CA VAL A 164 -10.29 14.40 -37.81
C VAL A 164 -11.38 15.29 -37.22
N VAL A 165 -11.54 15.33 -35.89
CA VAL A 165 -12.52 16.25 -35.24
C VAL A 165 -12.19 17.69 -35.59
N ILE A 166 -10.95 18.10 -35.41
CA ILE A 166 -10.49 19.47 -35.70
C ILE A 166 -10.62 19.80 -37.18
N HIS A 167 -10.28 18.85 -38.06
CA HIS A 167 -10.49 19.00 -39.50
C HIS A 167 -11.95 19.23 -39.84
N MET A 168 -12.87 18.42 -39.30
CA MET A 168 -14.30 18.61 -39.51
C MET A 168 -14.79 19.94 -38.93
N CYS A 169 -14.39 20.32 -37.72
CA CYS A 169 -14.70 21.62 -37.12
C CYS A 169 -14.21 22.79 -38.00
N GLY A 170 -13.03 22.67 -38.60
CA GLY A 170 -12.50 23.63 -39.57
C GLY A 170 -13.40 23.76 -40.80
N LEU A 171 -13.81 22.64 -41.41
CA LEU A 171 -14.74 22.64 -42.55
C LEU A 171 -16.09 23.27 -42.21
N PHE A 172 -16.65 22.96 -41.04
CA PHE A 172 -17.89 23.57 -40.57
C PHE A 172 -17.74 25.08 -40.35
N HIS A 173 -16.68 25.52 -39.68
CA HIS A 173 -16.38 26.94 -39.42
C HIS A 173 -16.18 27.75 -40.72
N GLN A 174 -15.52 27.15 -41.70
CA GLN A 174 -15.28 27.75 -43.02
C GLN A 174 -16.56 27.92 -43.84
N ARG A 175 -17.61 27.12 -43.58
CA ARG A 175 -18.85 27.13 -44.36
C ARG A 175 -20.03 27.79 -43.65
N TYR A 176 -20.16 27.62 -42.35
CA TYR A 176 -21.34 28.01 -41.57
C TYR A 176 -20.97 28.97 -40.44
N THR A 177 -21.53 30.19 -40.49
CA THR A 177 -21.23 31.25 -39.50
C THR A 177 -21.59 30.85 -38.07
N ASP A 178 -22.75 30.19 -37.88
CA ASP A 178 -23.30 29.92 -36.54
C ASP A 178 -22.64 28.73 -35.84
N PHE A 179 -21.82 27.95 -36.55
CA PHE A 179 -21.25 26.70 -36.04
C PHE A 179 -20.47 26.91 -34.73
N MET A 180 -19.57 27.90 -34.70
CA MET A 180 -18.67 28.06 -33.55
C MET A 180 -19.37 28.51 -32.28
N GLY A 181 -20.41 29.35 -32.38
CA GLY A 181 -21.19 29.77 -31.22
C GLY A 181 -21.87 28.58 -30.55
N TYR A 182 -22.49 27.71 -31.35
CA TYR A 182 -23.09 26.47 -30.83
C TYR A 182 -22.03 25.51 -30.30
N PHE A 183 -20.91 25.33 -31.02
CA PHE A 183 -19.87 24.37 -30.67
C PHE A 183 -19.20 24.70 -29.34
N ILE A 184 -18.77 25.94 -29.13
CA ILE A 184 -18.12 26.34 -27.87
C ILE A 184 -19.09 26.26 -26.70
N THR A 185 -20.35 26.67 -26.90
CA THR A 185 -21.38 26.56 -25.85
C THR A 185 -21.56 25.11 -25.39
N GLU A 186 -21.65 24.17 -26.33
CA GLU A 186 -21.85 22.75 -26.00
C GLU A 186 -20.57 22.08 -25.48
N LEU A 187 -19.41 22.40 -26.05
CA LEU A 187 -18.11 21.92 -25.58
C LEU A 187 -17.86 22.34 -24.13
N MET A 188 -18.22 23.57 -23.74
CA MET A 188 -17.93 24.05 -22.40
C MET A 188 -18.77 23.37 -21.32
N LYS A 189 -20.01 22.98 -21.63
CA LYS A 189 -20.83 22.13 -20.74
C LYS A 189 -20.18 20.79 -20.42
N MET A 190 -19.24 20.33 -21.25
CA MET A 190 -18.50 19.11 -20.94
C MET A 190 -17.73 19.24 -19.63
N PHE A 191 -17.30 20.44 -19.27
CA PHE A 191 -16.44 20.70 -18.13
C PHE A 191 -17.17 21.16 -16.87
N ASP A 192 -18.50 21.34 -16.86
CA ASP A 192 -19.24 21.91 -15.71
C ASP A 192 -19.05 21.12 -14.40
N ASN A 193 -18.98 19.78 -14.48
CA ASN A 193 -18.87 18.88 -13.33
C ASN A 193 -17.42 18.49 -13.02
N TYR A 194 -16.49 19.45 -13.05
CA TYR A 194 -15.08 19.18 -12.75
C TYR A 194 -14.82 18.90 -11.25
N ASN A 195 -15.59 19.54 -10.36
CA ASN A 195 -15.47 19.41 -8.90
C ASN A 195 -16.53 18.45 -8.32
N CYS A 196 -16.53 17.21 -8.77
CA CYS A 196 -17.42 16.15 -8.29
C CYS A 196 -16.69 15.15 -7.38
N LYS A 197 -17.40 14.12 -6.88
CA LYS A 197 -16.80 13.03 -6.10
C LYS A 197 -15.84 12.19 -6.95
N ASP A 198 -14.90 11.51 -6.32
CA ASP A 198 -13.82 10.77 -6.99
C ASP A 198 -14.31 9.69 -7.98
N ASP A 199 -15.40 8.98 -7.66
CA ASP A 199 -16.01 8.01 -8.58
C ASP A 199 -16.50 8.68 -9.88
N GLU A 200 -17.07 9.88 -9.77
CA GLU A 200 -17.54 10.66 -10.92
C GLU A 200 -16.38 11.32 -11.67
N LYS A 201 -15.33 11.78 -10.96
CA LYS A 201 -14.10 12.30 -11.58
C LYS A 201 -13.48 11.26 -12.51
N SER A 202 -13.43 9.99 -12.06
CA SER A 202 -12.91 8.87 -12.84
C SER A 202 -13.65 8.67 -14.18
N LEU A 203 -14.97 8.89 -14.21
CA LEU A 203 -15.77 8.84 -15.44
C LEU A 203 -15.51 10.04 -16.36
N ASN A 204 -15.15 11.19 -15.81
CA ASN A 204 -14.84 12.41 -16.56
C ASN A 204 -13.45 12.38 -17.22
N VAL A 205 -12.52 11.52 -16.79
CA VAL A 205 -11.14 11.50 -17.28
C VAL A 205 -11.05 11.46 -18.80
N ASN A 206 -11.72 10.50 -19.47
CA ASN A 206 -11.61 10.41 -20.93
C ASN A 206 -12.27 11.61 -21.63
N LYS A 207 -13.42 12.05 -21.10
CA LYS A 207 -14.18 13.20 -21.58
C LYS A 207 -13.33 14.46 -21.58
N PHE A 208 -12.68 14.76 -20.45
CA PHE A 208 -11.85 15.95 -20.29
C PHE A 208 -10.55 15.84 -21.09
N ARG A 209 -9.95 14.64 -21.15
CA ARG A 209 -8.73 14.39 -21.94
C ARG A 209 -8.90 14.74 -23.41
N VAL A 210 -9.99 14.29 -24.03
CA VAL A 210 -10.29 14.60 -25.44
C VAL A 210 -10.75 16.06 -25.57
N GLY A 211 -11.70 16.48 -24.72
CA GLY A 211 -12.28 17.83 -24.79
C GLY A 211 -11.25 18.94 -24.64
N LEU A 212 -10.28 18.79 -23.72
CA LEU A 212 -9.26 19.79 -23.44
C LEU A 212 -8.28 19.94 -24.61
N ARG A 213 -7.93 18.81 -25.25
CA ARG A 213 -7.12 18.82 -26.47
C ARG A 213 -7.88 19.50 -27.63
N VAL A 214 -9.17 19.18 -27.81
CA VAL A 214 -10.03 19.83 -28.81
C VAL A 214 -10.08 21.34 -28.57
N LEU A 215 -10.34 21.78 -27.33
CA LEU A 215 -10.39 23.20 -26.97
C LEU A 215 -9.10 23.95 -27.34
N ALA A 216 -7.95 23.36 -27.02
CA ALA A 216 -6.65 23.93 -27.35
C ALA A 216 -6.42 24.02 -28.87
N GLU A 217 -6.65 22.92 -29.60
CA GLU A 217 -6.44 22.88 -31.05
C GLU A 217 -7.40 23.81 -31.81
N LEU A 218 -8.65 23.97 -31.36
CA LEU A 218 -9.58 24.95 -31.94
C LEU A 218 -9.05 26.39 -31.86
N GLY A 219 -8.40 26.74 -30.74
CA GLY A 219 -7.75 28.03 -30.57
C GLY A 219 -6.51 28.18 -31.45
N LEU A 220 -5.64 27.17 -31.44
CA LEU A 220 -4.39 27.11 -32.20
C LEU A 220 -4.61 27.18 -33.71
N TYR A 221 -5.65 26.53 -34.23
CA TYR A 221 -5.99 26.55 -35.66
C TYR A 221 -6.92 27.71 -36.06
N GLY A 222 -7.17 28.68 -35.19
CA GLY A 222 -7.90 29.90 -35.53
C GLY A 222 -9.40 29.68 -35.77
N ILE A 223 -9.93 28.55 -35.30
CA ILE A 223 -11.35 28.19 -35.44
C ILE A 223 -12.21 29.01 -34.46
N ILE A 224 -11.70 29.31 -33.26
CA ILE A 224 -12.35 30.23 -32.29
C ILE A 224 -12.27 31.72 -32.75
N GLY A 225 -11.63 32.02 -33.89
CA GLY A 225 -11.56 33.36 -34.48
C GLY A 225 -10.66 34.32 -33.71
N HIS A 226 -10.98 34.62 -32.45
CA HIS A 226 -10.21 35.48 -31.57
C HIS A 226 -9.32 34.66 -30.63
N ILE A 227 -8.00 34.82 -30.76
CA ILE A 227 -7.03 34.05 -29.97
C ILE A 227 -7.12 34.33 -28.46
N GLU A 228 -7.42 35.57 -28.07
CA GLU A 228 -7.58 35.96 -26.66
C GLU A 228 -8.76 35.23 -25.98
N GLU A 229 -9.85 35.03 -26.70
CA GLU A 229 -11.00 34.26 -26.20
C GLU A 229 -10.63 32.78 -26.01
N ALA A 230 -9.95 32.19 -26.99
CA ALA A 230 -9.47 30.81 -26.89
C ALA A 230 -8.49 30.62 -25.72
N ILE A 231 -7.55 31.54 -25.54
CA ILE A 231 -6.61 31.54 -24.40
C ILE A 231 -7.37 31.63 -23.09
N LYS A 232 -8.34 32.54 -22.97
CA LYS A 232 -9.16 32.71 -21.76
C LYS A 232 -9.93 31.44 -21.40
N LEU A 233 -10.61 30.82 -22.38
CA LEU A 233 -11.35 29.57 -22.17
C LEU A 233 -10.40 28.45 -21.73
N LEU A 234 -9.29 28.25 -22.46
CA LEU A 234 -8.31 27.21 -22.13
C LEU A 234 -7.71 27.39 -20.74
N SER A 235 -7.30 28.62 -20.40
CA SER A 235 -6.66 28.94 -19.12
C SER A 235 -7.64 28.75 -17.96
N SER A 236 -8.90 29.18 -18.13
CA SER A 236 -9.97 28.98 -17.15
C SER A 236 -10.26 27.49 -16.93
N THR A 237 -10.42 26.73 -18.01
CA THR A 237 -10.68 25.28 -17.92
C THR A 237 -9.51 24.53 -17.28
N LEU A 238 -8.27 24.83 -17.67
CA LEU A 238 -7.08 24.25 -17.04
C LEU A 238 -7.05 24.57 -15.55
N ASN A 239 -7.22 25.84 -15.17
CA ASN A 239 -7.18 26.25 -13.78
C ASN A 239 -8.27 25.58 -12.93
N ASN A 240 -9.48 25.42 -13.47
CA ASN A 240 -10.58 24.74 -12.77
C ASN A 240 -10.28 23.26 -12.53
N ILE A 241 -9.78 22.56 -13.56
CA ILE A 241 -9.42 21.13 -13.46
C ILE A 241 -8.27 20.93 -12.47
N THR A 242 -7.22 21.74 -12.55
CA THR A 242 -6.07 21.58 -11.66
C THR A 242 -6.43 21.93 -10.22
N SER A 243 -7.17 23.03 -10.00
CA SER A 243 -7.52 23.50 -8.65
C SER A 243 -8.44 22.55 -7.88
N CYS A 244 -9.24 21.72 -8.56
CA CYS A 244 -10.10 20.73 -7.90
C CYS A 244 -9.43 19.37 -7.65
N ASP A 245 -8.18 19.21 -8.10
CA ASP A 245 -7.49 17.91 -8.19
C ASP A 245 -6.15 17.93 -7.45
N MET A 246 -6.16 18.43 -6.21
CA MET A 246 -4.94 18.69 -5.44
C MET A 246 -4.53 17.58 -4.46
N GLU A 247 -5.41 16.60 -4.20
CA GLU A 247 -5.15 15.51 -3.25
C GLU A 247 -4.83 14.18 -3.95
N ASN A 248 -5.82 13.62 -4.68
CA ASN A 248 -5.70 12.28 -5.29
C ASN A 248 -5.25 12.31 -6.77
N HIS A 249 -5.15 13.50 -7.37
CA HIS A 249 -4.70 13.77 -8.74
C HIS A 249 -5.31 12.86 -9.83
N LEU A 250 -6.63 12.65 -9.78
CA LEU A 250 -7.36 11.77 -10.71
C LEU A 250 -7.34 12.30 -12.16
N TYR A 251 -7.19 13.61 -12.34
CA TYR A 251 -7.06 14.24 -13.64
C TYR A 251 -5.60 14.37 -14.12
N LEU A 252 -4.62 13.80 -13.44
CA LEU A 252 -3.21 13.81 -13.89
C LEU A 252 -3.07 13.31 -15.33
N SER A 253 -3.78 12.25 -15.69
CA SER A 253 -3.74 11.71 -17.06
C SER A 253 -4.37 12.63 -18.12
N VAL A 254 -5.28 13.53 -17.72
CA VAL A 254 -5.86 14.59 -18.56
C VAL A 254 -4.79 15.65 -18.82
N ILE A 255 -4.17 16.16 -17.76
CA ILE A 255 -3.14 17.20 -17.83
C ILE A 255 -1.90 16.70 -18.60
N LEU A 256 -1.45 15.48 -18.32
CA LEU A 256 -0.34 14.86 -19.04
C LEU A 256 -0.63 14.71 -20.53
N SER A 257 -1.85 14.28 -20.88
CA SER A 257 -2.25 14.18 -22.29
C SER A 257 -2.30 15.54 -22.98
N PHE A 258 -2.81 16.57 -22.30
CA PHE A 258 -2.78 17.95 -22.81
C PHE A 258 -1.34 18.40 -23.05
N CYS A 259 -0.44 18.20 -22.08
CA CYS A 259 0.95 18.62 -22.21
C CYS A 259 1.65 17.89 -23.37
N ARG A 260 1.45 16.58 -23.50
CA ARG A 260 2.04 15.77 -24.57
C ARG A 260 1.67 16.25 -25.98
N HIS A 261 0.45 16.75 -26.18
CA HIS A 261 -0.04 17.11 -27.51
C HIS A 261 -0.04 18.60 -27.80
N CYS A 262 -0.15 19.44 -26.77
CA CYS A 262 -0.39 20.87 -26.93
C CYS A 262 0.66 21.75 -26.23
N ALA A 263 1.49 21.25 -25.30
CA ALA A 263 2.39 22.12 -24.53
C ALA A 263 3.37 22.87 -25.42
N GLU A 264 3.92 22.22 -26.45
CA GLU A 264 4.88 22.86 -27.35
C GLU A 264 4.28 24.11 -28.03
N ASP A 265 3.07 23.98 -28.58
CA ASP A 265 2.39 25.07 -29.28
C ASP A 265 1.76 26.09 -28.32
N VAL A 266 1.26 25.64 -27.16
CA VAL A 266 0.54 26.49 -26.19
C VAL A 266 1.50 27.26 -25.28
N LEU A 267 2.60 26.63 -24.86
CA LEU A 267 3.55 27.17 -23.89
C LEU A 267 4.84 27.64 -24.55
N GLY A 268 5.09 27.25 -25.81
CA GLY A 268 6.35 27.56 -26.47
C GLY A 268 7.55 26.87 -25.81
N ILE A 269 7.36 25.68 -25.24
CA ILE A 269 8.42 24.91 -24.58
C ILE A 269 8.83 23.73 -25.45
N THR A 270 10.00 23.16 -25.15
CA THR A 270 10.52 21.95 -25.77
C THR A 270 10.85 20.99 -24.63
N SER A 271 10.56 19.69 -24.81
CA SER A 271 10.87 18.69 -23.77
C SER A 271 12.35 18.73 -23.38
N ARG A 272 12.67 18.35 -22.14
CA ARG A 272 14.04 18.39 -21.60
C ARG A 272 15.04 17.68 -22.51
N LYS A 273 14.77 16.43 -22.90
CA LYS A 273 15.60 15.64 -23.82
C LYS A 273 15.84 16.35 -25.15
N GLN A 274 14.79 16.85 -25.79
CA GLN A 274 14.93 17.55 -27.07
C GLN A 274 15.68 18.87 -26.90
N ARG A 275 15.39 19.65 -25.85
CA ARG A 275 16.09 20.92 -25.56
C ARG A 275 17.59 20.68 -25.37
N LEU A 276 17.97 19.69 -24.56
CA LEU A 276 19.37 19.35 -24.30
C LEU A 276 20.08 18.90 -25.58
N LEU A 277 19.44 18.05 -26.40
CA LEU A 277 19.98 17.61 -27.68
C LEU A 277 20.19 18.80 -28.65
N LEU A 278 19.17 19.63 -28.84
CA LEU A 278 19.24 20.81 -29.70
C LEU A 278 20.29 21.82 -29.21
N GLN A 279 20.42 22.00 -27.90
CA GLN A 279 21.45 22.85 -27.29
C GLN A 279 22.85 22.29 -27.49
N LYS A 280 23.04 20.96 -27.39
CA LYS A 280 24.32 20.29 -27.60
C LYS A 280 24.89 20.54 -29.00
N TYR A 281 24.03 20.60 -30.02
CA TYR A 281 24.42 20.78 -31.42
C TYR A 281 24.10 22.18 -32.00
N ASP A 282 23.70 23.14 -31.16
CA ASP A 282 23.29 24.52 -31.55
C ASP A 282 22.24 24.56 -32.69
N VAL A 283 21.31 23.60 -32.69
CA VAL A 283 20.24 23.51 -33.70
C VAL A 283 19.03 24.31 -33.25
N LYS A 284 18.58 25.24 -34.10
CA LYS A 284 17.38 26.06 -33.85
C LYS A 284 16.17 25.47 -34.55
N ILE A 285 15.07 25.35 -33.83
CA ILE A 285 13.79 24.88 -34.37
C ILE A 285 12.79 26.05 -34.50
N PRO A 286 12.01 26.12 -35.59
CA PRO A 286 10.90 27.06 -35.69
C PRO A 286 9.79 26.69 -34.70
N ARG A 287 9.04 27.70 -34.24
CA ARG A 287 7.95 27.54 -33.27
C ARG A 287 6.64 28.03 -33.85
N PHE A 288 5.54 27.42 -33.39
CA PHE A 288 4.19 27.87 -33.73
C PHE A 288 3.78 29.05 -32.84
N GLU A 289 4.28 30.24 -33.16
CA GLU A 289 4.17 31.45 -32.33
C GLU A 289 2.80 32.14 -32.43
N VAL A 290 1.74 31.42 -32.07
CA VAL A 290 0.36 31.94 -32.09
C VAL A 290 -0.04 32.57 -30.76
N ILE A 291 0.47 32.05 -29.65
CA ILE A 291 0.14 32.51 -28.29
C ILE A 291 1.24 33.47 -27.81
N PRO A 292 0.91 34.70 -27.36
CA PRO A 292 1.91 35.63 -26.84
C PRO A 292 2.64 35.09 -25.62
N SER A 293 3.94 35.35 -25.49
CA SER A 293 4.79 34.79 -24.43
C SER A 293 4.32 35.12 -23.00
N GLU A 294 3.66 36.25 -22.77
CA GLU A 294 3.05 36.58 -21.48
C GLU A 294 1.95 35.58 -21.11
N LYS A 295 1.08 35.22 -22.07
CA LYS A 295 0.00 34.25 -21.88
C LYS A 295 0.55 32.83 -21.74
N GLN A 296 1.60 32.49 -22.49
CA GLN A 296 2.31 31.20 -22.35
C GLN A 296 2.82 31.01 -20.91
N LYS A 297 3.47 32.03 -20.34
CA LYS A 297 3.96 32.03 -18.96
C LYS A 297 2.83 31.89 -17.93
N ALA A 298 1.70 32.56 -18.16
CA ALA A 298 0.53 32.44 -17.28
C ALA A 298 -0.03 31.01 -17.26
N ILE A 299 -0.18 30.38 -18.42
CA ILE A 299 -0.64 28.97 -18.50
C ILE A 299 0.40 28.03 -17.89
N PHE A 300 1.69 28.26 -18.15
CA PHE A 300 2.76 27.49 -17.53
C PHE A 300 2.72 27.57 -16.00
N SER A 301 2.41 28.73 -15.43
CA SER A 301 2.27 28.90 -13.98
C SER A 301 1.16 28.03 -13.37
N ILE A 302 0.05 27.83 -14.09
CA ILE A 302 -1.05 26.94 -13.64
C ILE A 302 -0.54 25.49 -13.58
N LEU A 303 0.14 25.03 -14.64
CA LEU A 303 0.68 23.67 -14.73
C LEU A 303 1.79 23.44 -13.71
N LYS A 304 2.64 24.43 -13.47
CA LYS A 304 3.70 24.36 -12.47
C LYS A 304 3.13 24.24 -11.05
N SER A 305 2.10 25.03 -10.71
CA SER A 305 1.44 24.91 -9.41
C SER A 305 0.79 23.53 -9.20
N TYR A 306 0.19 22.96 -10.26
CA TYR A 306 -0.31 21.58 -10.22
C TYR A 306 0.81 20.54 -10.07
N TYR A 307 1.96 20.76 -10.72
CA TYR A 307 3.14 19.91 -10.54
C TYR A 307 3.69 19.96 -9.11
N GLU A 308 3.71 21.12 -8.47
CA GLU A 308 4.15 21.26 -7.07
C GLU A 308 3.22 20.48 -6.10
N SER A 309 1.91 20.41 -6.35
CA SER A 309 1.01 19.56 -5.55
C SER A 309 1.20 18.07 -5.84
N LEU A 310 1.47 17.68 -7.09
CA LEU A 310 1.83 16.31 -7.48
C LEU A 310 3.09 15.82 -6.78
N VAL A 311 4.12 16.67 -6.68
CA VAL A 311 5.36 16.37 -5.96
C VAL A 311 5.06 16.05 -4.49
N SER A 312 4.21 16.85 -3.85
CA SER A 312 3.82 16.64 -2.45
C SER A 312 3.07 15.31 -2.27
N HIS A 313 2.18 14.96 -3.19
CA HIS A 313 1.47 13.68 -3.20
C HIS A 313 2.44 12.50 -3.43
N LEU A 314 3.36 12.60 -4.39
CA LEU A 314 4.35 11.56 -4.67
C LEU A 314 5.23 11.27 -3.45
N LEU A 315 5.74 12.30 -2.78
CA LEU A 315 6.57 12.15 -1.58
C LEU A 315 5.80 11.47 -0.44
N LYS A 316 4.52 11.80 -0.28
CA LYS A 316 3.65 11.15 0.71
C LYS A 316 3.46 9.65 0.40
N GLU A 317 3.06 9.32 -0.83
CA GLU A 317 2.86 7.92 -1.24
C GLU A 317 4.16 7.11 -1.17
N HIS A 318 5.30 7.73 -1.50
CA HIS A 318 6.63 7.12 -1.36
C HIS A 318 6.91 6.76 0.10
N ALA A 319 6.73 7.72 1.02
CA ALA A 319 6.94 7.48 2.45
C ALA A 319 5.98 6.43 3.02
N ASP A 320 4.71 6.45 2.62
CA ASP A 320 3.71 5.45 3.06
C ASP A 320 4.04 4.05 2.53
N LEU A 321 4.54 3.94 1.30
CA LEU A 321 4.98 2.67 0.72
C LEU A 321 6.20 2.12 1.48
N GLN A 322 7.19 2.97 1.81
CA GLN A 322 8.36 2.59 2.59
C GLN A 322 8.00 2.14 4.02
N LYS A 323 7.06 2.84 4.68
CA LYS A 323 6.54 2.43 6.00
C LYS A 323 5.92 1.04 5.92
N LYS A 324 5.07 0.77 4.92
CA LYS A 324 4.44 -0.55 4.71
C LYS A 324 5.48 -1.62 4.42
N GLU A 325 6.47 -1.34 3.57
CA GLU A 325 7.54 -2.27 3.24
C GLU A 325 8.35 -2.65 4.49
N THR A 326 8.71 -1.67 5.31
CA THR A 326 9.46 -1.86 6.56
C THR A 326 8.66 -2.71 7.55
N GLN A 327 7.38 -2.42 7.74
CA GLN A 327 6.49 -3.23 8.58
C GLN A 327 6.35 -4.66 8.05
N ASN A 328 6.21 -4.84 6.73
CA ASN A 328 6.12 -6.17 6.12
C ASN A 328 7.40 -6.98 6.35
N LYS A 329 8.58 -6.35 6.23
CA LYS A 329 9.88 -6.97 6.54
C LYS A 329 9.95 -7.39 8.02
N GLN A 330 9.53 -6.53 8.94
CA GLN A 330 9.51 -6.85 10.38
C GLN A 330 8.58 -8.02 10.74
N ILE A 331 7.39 -8.08 10.12
CA ILE A 331 6.46 -9.20 10.31
C ILE A 331 7.07 -10.49 9.78
N LEU A 332 7.65 -10.44 8.58
CA LEU A 332 8.31 -11.60 7.98
C LEU A 332 9.48 -12.11 8.85
N LEU A 333 10.27 -11.20 9.43
CA LEU A 333 11.36 -11.56 10.35
C LEU A 333 10.85 -12.15 11.68
N SER A 334 9.76 -11.63 12.24
CA SER A 334 9.25 -12.06 13.54
C SER A 334 8.39 -13.33 13.47
N LYS A 335 7.67 -13.55 12.36
CA LYS A 335 6.72 -14.66 12.18
C LYS A 335 7.11 -15.70 11.13
N GLY A 336 8.07 -15.38 10.26
CA GLY A 336 8.50 -16.26 9.17
C GLY A 336 7.59 -16.23 7.93
N GLU A 337 6.42 -15.60 8.01
CA GLU A 337 5.46 -15.49 6.91
C GLU A 337 4.73 -14.13 6.92
N LEU A 338 4.19 -13.75 5.76
CA LEU A 338 3.36 -12.55 5.59
C LEU A 338 1.98 -12.98 5.08
N HIS A 339 0.91 -12.47 5.70
CA HIS A 339 -0.46 -12.78 5.29
C HIS A 339 -0.77 -12.31 3.85
N GLU A 340 -1.54 -13.09 3.10
CA GLU A 340 -1.82 -12.83 1.67
C GLU A 340 -2.54 -11.47 1.48
N ASP A 341 -3.58 -11.16 2.26
CA ASP A 341 -4.27 -9.86 2.21
C ASP A 341 -3.31 -8.65 2.35
N ARG A 342 -2.30 -8.78 3.21
CA ARG A 342 -1.31 -7.72 3.45
C ARG A 342 -0.33 -7.60 2.28
N LYS A 343 0.04 -8.72 1.68
CA LYS A 343 0.83 -8.77 0.44
C LYS A 343 0.06 -8.16 -0.73
N GLU A 344 -1.20 -8.53 -0.93
CA GLU A 344 -2.07 -7.96 -1.96
C GLU A 344 -2.27 -6.45 -1.78
N ALA A 345 -2.50 -5.99 -0.55
CA ALA A 345 -2.63 -4.57 -0.24
C ALA A 345 -1.34 -3.79 -0.55
N TYR A 346 -0.17 -4.34 -0.22
CA TYR A 346 1.12 -3.76 -0.57
C TYR A 346 1.33 -3.69 -2.08
N GLU A 347 1.09 -4.79 -2.80
CA GLU A 347 1.21 -4.83 -4.27
C GLU A 347 0.29 -3.81 -4.96
N LYS A 348 -0.93 -3.62 -4.43
CA LYS A 348 -1.87 -2.62 -4.94
C LYS A 348 -1.34 -1.20 -4.74
N CYS A 349 -0.81 -0.88 -3.55
CA CYS A 349 -0.17 0.40 -3.28
C CYS A 349 1.04 0.62 -4.18
N GLN A 350 1.92 -0.38 -4.32
CA GLN A 350 3.10 -0.31 -5.18
C GLN A 350 2.73 -0.02 -6.65
N LYS A 351 1.75 -0.74 -7.22
CA LYS A 351 1.27 -0.49 -8.58
C LYS A 351 0.70 0.92 -8.77
N SER A 352 0.01 1.46 -7.76
CA SER A 352 -0.51 2.83 -7.77
C SER A 352 0.63 3.85 -7.76
N TYR A 353 1.60 3.65 -6.87
CA TYR A 353 2.81 4.47 -6.75
C TYR A 353 3.64 4.48 -8.04
N ASP A 354 3.94 3.32 -8.63
CA ASP A 354 4.73 3.22 -9.87
C ASP A 354 4.07 3.99 -11.02
N LYS A 355 2.73 3.90 -11.11
CA LYS A 355 1.95 4.64 -12.11
C LYS A 355 1.99 6.15 -11.85
N LEU A 356 1.91 6.58 -10.59
CA LEU A 356 2.03 7.99 -10.20
C LEU A 356 3.42 8.53 -10.57
N LEU A 357 4.49 7.83 -10.14
CA LEU A 357 5.88 8.16 -10.43
C LEU A 357 6.15 8.26 -11.93
N THR A 358 5.68 7.29 -12.71
CA THR A 358 5.83 7.30 -14.18
C THR A 358 5.17 8.51 -14.82
N ASN A 359 3.95 8.85 -14.40
CA ASN A 359 3.21 9.98 -14.97
C ASN A 359 3.81 11.34 -14.58
N ILE A 360 4.25 11.49 -13.32
CA ILE A 360 4.91 12.71 -12.85
C ILE A 360 6.26 12.88 -13.56
N SER A 361 7.05 11.81 -13.70
CA SER A 361 8.31 11.84 -14.45
C SER A 361 8.11 12.26 -15.90
N ALA A 362 7.08 11.72 -16.57
CA ALA A 362 6.74 12.11 -17.92
C ALA A 362 6.28 13.57 -18.02
N LEU A 363 5.56 14.07 -17.02
CA LEU A 363 5.13 15.48 -16.97
C LEU A 363 6.32 16.42 -16.74
N ALA A 364 7.22 16.05 -15.82
CA ALA A 364 8.45 16.77 -15.52
C ALA A 364 9.34 16.91 -16.78
N GLU A 365 9.50 15.81 -17.52
CA GLU A 365 10.23 15.77 -18.78
C GLU A 365 9.64 16.71 -19.85
N ILE A 366 8.31 16.74 -20.00
CA ILE A 366 7.62 17.59 -20.98
C ILE A 366 7.70 19.07 -20.59
N LEU A 367 7.51 19.37 -19.30
CA LEU A 367 7.51 20.74 -18.77
C LEU A 367 8.92 21.28 -18.45
N ASP A 368 9.95 20.44 -18.62
CA ASP A 368 11.34 20.71 -18.24
C ASP A 368 11.50 21.10 -16.76
N LEU A 369 10.78 20.39 -15.88
CA LEU A 369 10.85 20.52 -14.43
C LEU A 369 11.69 19.39 -13.83
N ASP A 370 12.28 19.66 -12.67
CA ASP A 370 13.04 18.63 -11.94
C ASP A 370 12.13 17.69 -11.16
N MET A 371 12.52 16.42 -11.13
CA MET A 371 11.90 15.42 -10.25
C MET A 371 12.33 15.68 -8.81
N PRO A 372 11.44 15.45 -7.82
CA PRO A 372 11.83 15.53 -6.43
C PRO A 372 12.79 14.40 -6.07
N ASP A 373 13.66 14.66 -5.09
CA ASP A 373 14.49 13.63 -4.48
C ASP A 373 13.59 12.65 -3.71
N LEU A 374 13.73 11.36 -4.00
CA LEU A 374 13.00 10.29 -3.33
C LEU A 374 13.96 9.60 -2.35
N PRO A 375 13.85 9.83 -1.03
CA PRO A 375 14.77 9.25 -0.06
C PRO A 375 14.74 7.73 -0.13
N GLU A 376 15.88 7.07 -0.18
CA GLU A 376 15.93 5.61 -0.02
C GLU A 376 15.61 5.25 1.44
N SER A 377 14.92 4.14 1.66
CA SER A 377 14.68 3.64 3.02
C SER A 377 16.04 3.36 3.64
N GLU A 378 16.32 3.93 4.82
CA GLU A 378 17.44 3.46 5.63
C GLU A 378 17.24 1.95 5.82
N SER A 379 18.08 1.15 5.15
CA SER A 379 18.13 -0.28 5.38
C SER A 379 18.26 -0.47 6.89
N LEU A 380 17.32 -1.18 7.51
CA LEU A 380 17.52 -1.69 8.86
C LEU A 380 18.96 -2.24 8.87
N PRO A 381 19.86 -1.70 9.71
CA PRO A 381 21.26 -2.05 9.63
C PRO A 381 21.37 -3.56 9.60
N GLU A 382 22.09 -4.09 8.61
CA GLU A 382 22.41 -5.52 8.47
C GLU A 382 23.31 -6.03 9.62
N GLU A 383 23.27 -5.39 10.79
CA GLU A 383 23.84 -5.86 12.04
C GLU A 383 22.79 -6.70 12.78
N ASP A 384 22.50 -7.86 12.21
CA ASP A 384 22.51 -9.16 12.90
C ASP A 384 21.92 -10.22 11.97
N ALA A 385 22.75 -10.66 11.02
CA ALA A 385 22.64 -11.97 10.39
C ALA A 385 22.94 -13.12 11.39
N SER A 386 22.57 -12.94 12.67
CA SER A 386 22.47 -13.99 13.67
C SER A 386 21.01 -14.03 14.10
N GLY A 387 20.34 -15.16 13.87
CA GLY A 387 18.91 -15.35 14.13
C GLY A 387 18.51 -15.31 15.60
N GLY A 388 18.83 -14.22 16.29
CA GLY A 388 18.41 -13.92 17.64
C GLY A 388 17.21 -12.99 17.61
N ILE A 389 16.04 -13.52 17.99
CA ILE A 389 14.94 -12.69 18.47
C ILE A 389 15.52 -11.78 19.57
N ASN A 390 15.41 -10.46 19.40
CA ASN A 390 15.84 -9.48 20.40
C ASN A 390 14.93 -9.57 21.65
N ILE A 391 15.22 -10.53 22.53
CA ILE A 391 14.46 -10.85 23.76
C ILE A 391 14.42 -9.66 24.73
N PHE A 392 15.37 -8.73 24.65
CA PHE A 392 15.51 -7.62 25.61
C PHE A 392 14.68 -6.38 25.29
N ASN A 393 14.03 -6.29 24.11
CA ASN A 393 13.19 -5.11 23.82
C ASN A 393 11.97 -5.43 22.93
N PRO A 394 10.99 -6.21 23.42
CA PRO A 394 9.81 -6.62 22.64
C PRO A 394 8.85 -5.46 22.32
N PHE A 395 8.98 -4.30 22.98
CA PHE A 395 8.05 -3.17 22.82
C PHE A 395 8.32 -2.27 21.61
N LYS A 396 9.50 -2.37 20.96
CA LYS A 396 9.74 -1.69 19.67
C LYS A 396 9.12 -2.45 18.48
N LEU A 397 8.65 -3.68 18.70
CA LEU A 397 8.27 -4.60 17.63
C LEU A 397 6.84 -4.38 17.11
N THR A 398 6.04 -3.57 17.79
CA THR A 398 4.65 -3.28 17.44
C THR A 398 4.30 -1.84 17.82
N GLU A 399 4.69 -0.86 17.00
CA GLU A 399 3.94 0.39 16.99
C GLU A 399 2.52 0.09 16.50
N TYR A 400 1.59 0.06 17.44
CA TYR A 400 0.16 -0.07 17.17
C TYR A 400 -0.30 1.21 16.44
N ASP A 401 -0.45 1.14 15.11
CA ASP A 401 -0.84 2.28 14.26
C ASP A 401 -2.31 2.69 14.43
N GLY A 402 -3.05 2.12 15.38
CA GLY A 402 -4.47 2.40 15.61
C GLY A 402 -5.43 1.88 14.53
N ASP A 403 -4.94 1.67 13.31
CA ASP A 403 -5.74 1.36 12.11
C ASP A 403 -5.82 -0.15 11.79
N THR A 404 -4.81 -0.92 12.21
CA THR A 404 -4.89 -2.39 12.27
C THR A 404 -5.51 -2.81 13.59
N GLY A 405 -6.65 -3.51 13.56
CA GLY A 405 -7.35 -4.00 14.75
C GLY A 405 -6.46 -4.86 15.67
N LEU A 406 -6.95 -5.12 16.89
CA LEU A 406 -6.24 -5.92 17.91
C LEU A 406 -5.84 -7.33 17.43
N TRP A 407 -6.57 -7.86 16.45
CA TRP A 407 -6.41 -9.21 15.91
C TRP A 407 -5.80 -9.16 14.52
N GLU A 408 -5.03 -10.20 14.22
CA GLU A 408 -4.24 -10.31 12.99
C GLU A 408 -5.10 -10.53 11.75
N ASP A 409 -6.24 -11.21 11.94
CA ASP A 409 -7.20 -11.58 10.93
C ASP A 409 -8.59 -11.79 11.57
N GLU A 410 -9.62 -11.88 10.73
CA GLU A 410 -11.01 -12.04 11.17
C GLU A 410 -11.30 -13.46 11.74
N ASP A 411 -10.58 -14.51 11.34
CA ASP A 411 -10.77 -15.86 11.89
C ASP A 411 -10.25 -15.93 13.34
N THR A 412 -9.06 -15.37 13.58
CA THR A 412 -8.47 -15.19 14.91
C THR A 412 -9.39 -14.33 15.79
N ARG A 413 -9.86 -13.18 15.28
CA ARG A 413 -10.84 -12.35 16.00
C ARG A 413 -12.09 -13.13 16.37
N THR A 414 -12.66 -13.87 15.41
CA THR A 414 -13.87 -14.66 15.63
C THR A 414 -13.63 -15.77 16.65
N PHE A 415 -12.43 -16.35 16.70
CA PHE A 415 -12.06 -17.35 17.71
C PHE A 415 -12.02 -16.78 19.13
N TYR A 416 -11.59 -15.52 19.35
CA TYR A 416 -11.52 -14.94 20.70
C TYR A 416 -12.78 -14.17 21.11
N GLU A 417 -13.46 -13.51 20.16
CA GLU A 417 -14.59 -12.62 20.44
C GLU A 417 -15.97 -13.27 20.22
N ASN A 418 -16.09 -14.25 19.33
CA ASN A 418 -17.36 -14.89 19.00
C ASN A 418 -17.51 -16.25 19.69
N LEU A 419 -17.95 -16.20 20.95
CA LEU A 419 -18.23 -17.37 21.80
C LEU A 419 -19.66 -17.88 21.62
N LYS A 420 -19.87 -19.18 21.86
CA LYS A 420 -21.21 -19.80 21.79
C LYS A 420 -22.08 -19.31 22.96
N ASP A 421 -23.25 -18.76 22.68
CA ASP A 421 -24.16 -18.24 23.71
C ASP A 421 -24.94 -19.38 24.39
N LEU A 422 -24.31 -20.02 25.38
CA LEU A 422 -24.91 -21.13 26.13
C LEU A 422 -26.18 -20.74 26.91
N LYS A 423 -26.35 -19.46 27.33
CA LYS A 423 -27.55 -19.03 28.06
C LYS A 423 -28.80 -19.06 27.21
N SER A 424 -28.66 -18.88 25.89
CA SER A 424 -29.78 -19.00 24.94
C SER A 424 -30.11 -20.44 24.58
N LEU A 425 -29.12 -21.34 24.62
CA LEU A 425 -29.22 -22.72 24.14
C LEU A 425 -29.60 -23.73 25.22
N VAL A 426 -29.39 -23.41 26.50
CA VAL A 426 -29.53 -24.35 27.62
C VAL A 426 -30.60 -23.86 28.62
N PRO A 427 -31.46 -24.75 29.16
CA PRO A 427 -32.45 -24.37 30.16
C PRO A 427 -31.86 -23.69 31.40
N SER A 428 -32.44 -22.55 31.80
CA SER A 428 -31.95 -21.76 32.95
C SER A 428 -31.83 -22.50 34.28
N ILE A 429 -32.57 -23.59 34.47
CA ILE A 429 -32.52 -24.40 35.69
C ILE A 429 -31.12 -25.02 35.90
N LEU A 430 -30.38 -25.28 34.82
CA LEU A 430 -29.08 -25.94 34.84
C LEU A 430 -27.92 -25.02 35.28
N TYR A 431 -28.15 -23.70 35.35
CA TYR A 431 -27.11 -22.73 35.76
C TYR A 431 -27.58 -21.68 36.78
N LYS A 432 -28.88 -21.63 37.10
CA LYS A 432 -29.45 -20.67 38.08
C LYS A 432 -28.85 -20.77 39.48
N GLU A 433 -28.50 -21.96 39.94
CA GLU A 433 -27.85 -22.13 41.25
C GLU A 433 -26.38 -21.69 41.22
N SER A 434 -25.71 -21.92 40.10
CA SER A 434 -24.30 -21.56 39.87
C SER A 434 -24.11 -20.06 39.66
N SER A 435 -25.10 -19.34 39.13
CA SER A 435 -25.05 -17.89 38.90
C SER A 435 -25.34 -17.04 40.15
N LYS A 436 -25.95 -17.61 41.20
CA LYS A 436 -26.29 -16.90 42.45
C LYS A 436 -25.08 -16.61 43.32
N THR A 437 -23.94 -17.26 43.09
CA THR A 437 -22.72 -17.03 43.88
C THR A 437 -22.08 -15.65 43.59
N GLU A 438 -22.50 -14.95 42.53
CA GLU A 438 -22.10 -13.56 42.26
C GLU A 438 -22.89 -12.50 43.05
N SER A 439 -24.10 -12.80 43.57
CA SER A 439 -24.98 -11.73 44.08
C SER A 439 -24.58 -11.13 45.43
N ASP A 440 -23.63 -11.72 46.15
CA ASP A 440 -23.10 -11.17 47.41
C ASP A 440 -21.82 -10.32 47.25
N SER A 441 -21.38 -10.06 46.01
CA SER A 441 -20.20 -9.24 45.72
C SER A 441 -20.44 -8.14 44.67
N LYS A 442 -21.69 -7.63 44.57
CA LYS A 442 -22.06 -6.53 43.68
C LYS A 442 -22.27 -5.21 44.42
N THR A 443 -21.16 -4.51 44.67
CA THR A 443 -21.13 -3.03 44.69
C THR A 443 -19.83 -2.55 44.06
N ALA A 444 -19.76 -2.60 42.72
CA ALA A 444 -18.86 -1.77 41.91
C ALA A 444 -19.17 -2.03 40.42
N SER A 445 -20.29 -1.51 39.94
CA SER A 445 -20.48 -1.32 38.50
C SER A 445 -19.68 -0.10 38.06
N LYS A 446 -18.87 -0.31 37.01
CA LYS A 446 -18.54 0.59 35.90
C LYS A 446 -18.37 2.09 36.21
N GLU A 447 -17.18 2.58 35.82
CA GLU A 447 -16.83 3.99 35.61
C GLU A 447 -16.47 4.78 36.86
N GLU A 448 -15.31 4.49 37.47
CA GLU A 448 -14.50 5.47 38.23
C GLU A 448 -13.16 4.85 38.66
N LEU A 449 -12.21 4.65 37.74
CA LEU A 449 -10.79 4.42 38.09
C LEU A 449 -9.87 5.02 37.02
N VAL A 450 -10.19 6.24 36.58
CA VAL A 450 -9.27 7.12 35.85
C VAL A 450 -9.02 8.32 36.74
N ASN A 451 -8.01 8.21 37.60
CA ASN A 451 -7.17 9.27 38.19
C ASN A 451 -6.77 8.96 39.64
N GLY A 452 -5.45 8.98 39.85
CA GLY A 452 -4.80 9.24 41.14
C GLY A 452 -4.58 8.02 42.02
N LEU A 453 -3.34 7.53 42.06
CA LEU A 453 -2.39 7.86 43.14
C LEU A 453 -1.11 7.04 42.94
N ASP A 454 0.00 7.75 42.79
CA ASP A 454 1.33 7.28 43.12
C ASP A 454 1.32 6.77 44.57
N ASP A 455 1.76 5.53 44.79
CA ASP A 455 2.34 5.15 46.07
C ASP A 455 3.36 4.02 45.84
N ASP A 456 4.62 4.45 45.76
CA ASP A 456 5.78 3.62 46.07
C ASP A 456 5.62 3.16 47.53
N SER A 457 5.16 1.93 47.72
CA SER A 457 5.42 1.20 48.95
C SER A 457 6.06 -0.14 48.59
N ASP A 458 7.36 -0.21 48.87
CA ASP A 458 8.09 -1.44 49.09
C ASP A 458 7.30 -2.33 50.06
N ILE A 459 6.57 -3.31 49.51
CA ILE A 459 6.04 -4.40 50.31
C ILE A 459 7.21 -5.33 50.59
N VAL A 460 7.76 -5.16 51.78
CA VAL A 460 8.64 -6.11 52.46
C VAL A 460 8.00 -7.49 52.36
N ILE A 461 8.63 -8.39 51.60
CA ILE A 461 8.24 -9.78 51.48
C ILE A 461 8.63 -10.44 52.81
N SER A 462 7.66 -10.62 53.70
CA SER A 462 7.81 -11.52 54.85
C SER A 462 7.78 -12.96 54.36
N ASP A 463 8.83 -13.70 54.72
CA ASP A 463 8.90 -15.15 54.61
C ASP A 463 7.74 -15.79 55.38
N ASP A 464 6.83 -16.44 54.67
CA ASP A 464 6.03 -17.53 55.21
C ASP A 464 6.04 -18.65 54.14
N GLU A 465 6.67 -19.76 54.52
CA GLU A 465 6.59 -21.05 53.85
C GLU A 465 5.14 -21.59 53.92
N ASP A 466 4.79 -22.39 52.90
CA ASP A 466 3.55 -23.18 52.73
C ASP A 466 2.26 -22.38 52.44
N ILE A 467 1.55 -22.58 51.32
CA ILE A 467 0.82 -23.81 50.96
C ILE A 467 0.71 -23.87 49.41
N LEU A 468 1.34 -24.85 48.76
CA LEU A 468 0.75 -25.45 47.56
C LEU A 468 -0.41 -26.33 48.04
N PRO A 469 -1.62 -26.25 47.46
CA PRO A 469 -2.61 -27.29 47.69
C PRO A 469 -2.03 -28.60 47.17
N ASP A 470 -1.70 -29.48 48.11
CA ASP A 470 -1.08 -30.80 47.91
C ASP A 470 -1.88 -31.63 46.91
N ILE A 471 -1.35 -31.79 45.68
CA ILE A 471 -1.83 -32.71 44.64
C ILE A 471 -0.64 -33.21 43.81
N THR A 472 0.47 -33.57 44.45
CA THR A 472 1.58 -34.25 43.77
C THR A 472 1.96 -35.52 44.50
N ASP A 473 1.38 -36.63 44.05
CA ASP A 473 1.99 -37.95 43.87
C ASP A 473 1.18 -38.58 42.72
N GLU A 474 1.75 -39.17 41.67
CA GLU A 474 2.87 -40.10 41.66
C GLU A 474 3.83 -39.82 40.49
N THR A 475 5.12 -39.98 40.78
CA THR A 475 6.22 -40.15 39.84
C THR A 475 6.07 -41.44 39.04
N GLU A 476 6.28 -41.35 37.73
CA GLU A 476 6.43 -42.49 36.82
C GLU A 476 7.70 -43.30 37.14
N GLU A 477 7.54 -44.57 37.54
CA GLU A 477 8.52 -45.62 37.32
C GLU A 477 7.81 -46.85 36.70
N ASP A 478 8.32 -47.26 35.54
CA ASP A 478 7.99 -48.47 34.79
C ASP A 478 8.34 -49.74 35.58
N GLU A 479 7.45 -50.74 35.63
CA GLU A 479 7.70 -52.07 35.07
C GLU A 479 6.54 -53.07 35.28
N THR A 480 6.48 -53.96 34.29
CA THR A 480 5.68 -55.17 34.07
C THR A 480 5.33 -56.06 35.28
N THR A 481 4.12 -56.64 35.33
CA THR A 481 3.86 -58.10 35.14
C THR A 481 2.44 -58.55 35.53
N SER A 482 2.01 -59.57 34.78
CA SER A 482 0.86 -60.48 34.81
C SER A 482 0.01 -60.73 36.08
N ALA A 483 -1.25 -61.13 35.78
CA ALA A 483 -2.00 -62.24 36.39
C ALA A 483 -2.48 -62.05 37.84
N ASP A 484 -3.59 -62.59 38.31
CA ASP A 484 -4.82 -63.20 37.79
C ASP A 484 -5.70 -63.36 39.04
N GLU A 485 -6.97 -63.68 38.83
CA GLU A 485 -7.79 -64.44 39.75
C GLU A 485 -8.28 -63.83 41.08
N SER A 486 -9.58 -63.52 41.02
CA SER A 486 -10.62 -64.38 41.61
C SER A 486 -11.35 -63.92 42.86
N ASN A 487 -12.69 -63.97 42.69
CA ASN A 487 -13.68 -64.50 43.62
C ASN A 487 -14.06 -63.64 44.84
N ASN A 488 -15.31 -63.61 45.31
CA ASN A 488 -16.61 -64.13 44.87
C ASN A 488 -17.63 -63.55 45.87
N GLY A 489 -18.93 -63.65 45.60
CA GLY A 489 -19.96 -63.46 46.64
C GLY A 489 -20.97 -62.37 46.31
N THR A 490 -21.81 -62.49 45.28
CA THR A 490 -23.15 -63.14 45.33
C THR A 490 -24.06 -62.45 46.38
N THR A 491 -25.24 -61.92 46.09
CA THR A 491 -26.40 -62.51 45.39
C THR A 491 -27.47 -61.44 45.12
N SER A 492 -28.06 -61.49 43.91
CA SER A 492 -29.52 -61.44 43.56
C SER A 492 -30.42 -60.35 44.19
N ASP A 493 -31.36 -59.70 43.49
CA ASP A 493 -32.03 -60.12 42.26
C ASP A 493 -32.79 -58.95 41.61
N ALA A 494 -32.91 -59.07 40.28
CA ALA A 494 -33.92 -58.61 39.31
C ALA A 494 -34.96 -57.51 39.68
N SER A 495 -35.40 -56.62 38.79
CA SER A 495 -35.11 -56.29 37.40
C SER A 495 -36.12 -55.21 36.98
N GLY A 496 -35.71 -54.17 36.24
CA GLY A 496 -36.66 -53.31 35.52
C GLY A 496 -36.14 -51.92 35.12
N GLY A 497 -35.47 -51.81 33.97
CA GLY A 497 -35.52 -50.60 33.12
C GLY A 497 -34.31 -49.65 33.11
N LYS A 498 -33.50 -49.75 32.04
CA LYS A 498 -32.51 -48.79 31.50
C LYS A 498 -33.05 -47.34 31.54
N THR A 499 -32.35 -46.28 31.92
CA THR A 499 -31.14 -45.70 31.31
C THR A 499 -30.67 -44.53 32.20
N THR A 500 -29.68 -44.73 33.07
CA THR A 500 -28.98 -43.62 33.71
C THR A 500 -27.51 -43.99 33.78
N GLN A 501 -26.73 -43.61 32.76
CA GLN A 501 -25.29 -43.50 32.96
C GLN A 501 -25.09 -42.58 34.16
N SER A 502 -24.33 -43.01 35.17
CA SER A 502 -24.03 -42.17 36.33
C SER A 502 -23.42 -40.85 35.84
N ILE A 503 -23.86 -39.70 36.35
CA ILE A 503 -23.32 -38.37 36.02
C ILE A 503 -21.78 -38.35 36.16
N SER A 504 -21.22 -39.16 37.07
CA SER A 504 -19.77 -39.31 37.21
C SER A 504 -19.09 -39.98 36.01
N SER A 505 -19.75 -40.94 35.36
CA SER A 505 -19.24 -41.59 34.13
C SER A 505 -19.28 -40.67 32.92
N GLN A 506 -20.28 -39.78 32.84
CA GLN A 506 -20.40 -38.78 31.77
C GLN A 506 -19.31 -37.70 31.89
N LEU A 507 -18.99 -37.27 33.12
CA LEU A 507 -17.89 -36.35 33.34
C LEU A 507 -16.54 -36.95 32.91
N GLU A 508 -16.30 -38.22 33.24
CA GLU A 508 -15.07 -38.92 32.86
C GLU A 508 -14.91 -38.98 31.34
N GLN A 509 -16.00 -39.25 30.61
CA GLN A 509 -16.00 -39.20 29.14
C GLN A 509 -15.71 -37.79 28.59
N ILE A 510 -16.22 -36.74 29.22
CA ILE A 510 -15.91 -35.35 28.83
C ILE A 510 -14.42 -35.06 29.04
N ILE A 511 -13.85 -35.44 30.18
CA ILE A 511 -12.43 -35.23 30.49
C ILE A 511 -11.54 -35.98 29.51
N GLN A 512 -11.88 -37.23 29.18
CA GLN A 512 -11.14 -38.04 28.19
C GLN A 512 -11.21 -37.46 26.77
N ARG A 513 -12.28 -36.73 26.43
CA ARG A 513 -12.42 -36.05 25.13
C ARG A 513 -11.63 -34.74 25.02
N LEU A 514 -11.34 -34.06 26.13
CA LEU A 514 -10.68 -32.74 26.14
C LEU A 514 -9.42 -32.67 25.25
N PRO A 515 -8.47 -33.63 25.31
CA PRO A 515 -7.23 -33.57 24.51
C PRO A 515 -7.45 -33.69 23.00
N THR A 516 -8.65 -34.11 22.57
CA THR A 516 -9.03 -34.26 21.16
C THR A 516 -9.79 -33.05 20.61
N CYS A 517 -10.19 -32.10 21.46
CA CYS A 517 -10.94 -30.90 21.10
C CYS A 517 -10.01 -29.79 20.56
N VAL A 518 -9.34 -30.06 19.46
CA VAL A 518 -8.37 -29.16 18.78
C VAL A 518 -9.01 -28.27 17.71
N ASN A 519 -10.32 -28.05 17.78
CA ASN A 519 -11.01 -27.11 16.89
C ASN A 519 -12.19 -26.42 17.61
N ARG A 520 -12.62 -25.28 17.05
CA ARG A 520 -13.69 -24.45 17.60
C ARG A 520 -15.00 -25.22 17.85
N ASN A 521 -15.42 -26.04 16.88
CA ASN A 521 -16.72 -26.72 16.97
C ASN A 521 -16.70 -27.78 18.08
N PHE A 522 -15.65 -28.61 18.14
CA PHE A 522 -15.53 -29.68 19.13
C PHE A 522 -15.45 -29.14 20.55
N ILE A 523 -14.76 -28.02 20.78
CA ILE A 523 -14.67 -27.44 22.12
C ILE A 523 -15.98 -26.76 22.54
N ASP A 524 -16.67 -26.09 21.61
CA ASP A 524 -17.96 -25.45 21.85
C ASP A 524 -19.09 -26.48 22.06
N ASP A 525 -19.02 -27.62 21.39
CA ASP A 525 -19.94 -28.74 21.59
C ASP A 525 -19.68 -29.43 22.92
N LEU A 526 -18.41 -29.65 23.30
CA LEU A 526 -18.05 -30.14 24.62
C LEU A 526 -18.54 -29.21 25.75
N ALA A 527 -18.45 -27.88 25.55
CA ALA A 527 -19.01 -26.89 26.48
C ALA A 527 -20.53 -27.08 26.67
N THR A 528 -21.24 -27.32 25.56
CA THR A 528 -22.69 -27.55 25.57
C THR A 528 -23.04 -28.86 26.30
N ASP A 529 -22.32 -29.94 25.96
CA ASP A 529 -22.46 -31.26 26.59
C ASP A 529 -22.26 -31.16 28.11
N PHE A 530 -21.23 -30.44 28.56
CA PHE A 530 -20.92 -30.28 29.98
C PHE A 530 -22.06 -29.57 30.74
N VAL A 531 -22.58 -28.46 30.20
CA VAL A 531 -23.66 -27.73 30.90
C VAL A 531 -24.95 -28.54 30.94
N MET A 532 -25.26 -29.30 29.88
CA MET A 532 -26.47 -30.11 29.78
C MET A 532 -26.45 -31.35 30.70
N THR A 533 -25.28 -31.96 30.89
CA THR A 533 -25.19 -33.30 31.53
C THR A 533 -24.47 -33.31 32.87
N CYS A 534 -23.52 -32.39 33.09
CA CYS A 534 -22.52 -32.53 34.15
C CYS A 534 -22.37 -31.30 35.05
N ASN A 535 -23.16 -30.23 34.91
CA ASN A 535 -22.97 -28.99 35.67
C ASN A 535 -23.37 -29.11 37.16
N THR A 536 -22.43 -29.58 37.98
CA THR A 536 -22.52 -29.59 39.44
C THR A 536 -21.26 -29.00 40.05
N LYS A 537 -21.34 -28.43 41.27
CA LYS A 537 -20.18 -27.83 41.95
C LYS A 537 -18.99 -28.80 42.07
N GLY A 538 -19.24 -30.08 42.32
CA GLY A 538 -18.18 -31.11 42.38
C GLY A 538 -17.53 -31.37 41.02
N ASN A 539 -18.34 -31.44 39.96
CA ASN A 539 -17.85 -31.67 38.60
C ASN A 539 -17.08 -30.47 38.03
N ARG A 540 -17.47 -29.24 38.38
CA ARG A 540 -16.71 -28.04 38.00
C ARG A 540 -15.31 -28.02 38.59
N LYS A 541 -15.16 -28.45 39.85
CA LYS A 541 -13.84 -28.61 40.48
C LYS A 541 -12.99 -29.68 39.79
N LYS A 542 -13.60 -30.80 39.41
CA LYS A 542 -12.92 -31.86 38.66
C LYS A 542 -12.49 -31.38 37.26
N LEU A 543 -13.35 -30.66 36.55
CA LEU A 543 -13.03 -30.04 35.26
C LEU A 543 -11.89 -29.02 35.41
N CYS A 544 -11.93 -28.16 36.44
CA CYS A 544 -10.88 -27.20 36.74
C CYS A 544 -9.50 -27.88 36.90
N LYS A 545 -9.44 -28.97 37.69
CA LYS A 545 -8.22 -29.77 37.84
C LYS A 545 -7.76 -30.39 36.52
N ALA A 546 -8.67 -30.94 35.72
CA ALA A 546 -8.33 -31.51 34.41
C ALA A 546 -7.75 -30.46 33.44
N LEU A 547 -8.30 -29.25 33.44
CA LEU A 547 -7.77 -28.14 32.62
C LEU A 547 -6.40 -27.67 33.13
N PHE A 548 -6.23 -27.54 34.44
CA PHE A 548 -4.97 -27.11 35.06
C PHE A 548 -3.81 -28.10 34.77
N ASN A 549 -4.10 -29.41 34.81
CA ASN A 549 -3.14 -30.49 34.57
C ASN A 549 -2.93 -30.82 33.08
N VAL A 550 -3.13 -29.84 32.19
CA VAL A 550 -2.78 -30.00 30.76
C VAL A 550 -1.29 -30.38 30.62
N PRO A 551 -0.94 -31.36 29.77
CA PRO A 551 0.45 -31.76 29.58
C PRO A 551 1.33 -30.56 29.19
N ARG A 552 2.49 -30.42 29.84
CA ARG A 552 3.39 -29.26 29.68
C ARG A 552 3.93 -29.06 28.26
N THR A 553 3.80 -30.07 27.39
CA THR A 553 4.23 -30.03 25.98
C THR A 553 3.11 -29.71 25.01
N ARG A 554 1.83 -29.78 25.43
CA ARG A 554 0.64 -29.61 24.57
C ARG A 554 0.12 -28.17 24.59
N PHE A 555 0.96 -27.23 24.15
CA PHE A 555 0.61 -25.81 24.08
C PHE A 555 -0.55 -25.51 23.11
N ASP A 556 -0.72 -26.37 22.10
CA ASP A 556 -1.80 -26.32 21.11
C ASP A 556 -3.19 -26.39 21.75
N LEU A 557 -3.32 -26.98 22.94
CA LEU A 557 -4.60 -27.12 23.64
C LEU A 557 -5.01 -25.88 24.44
N LEU A 558 -4.07 -25.00 24.79
CA LEU A 558 -4.32 -23.86 25.68
C LEU A 558 -5.39 -22.89 25.13
N PRO A 559 -5.36 -22.49 23.84
CA PRO A 559 -6.39 -21.60 23.29
C PRO A 559 -7.79 -22.22 23.38
N PHE A 560 -7.91 -23.53 23.12
CA PHE A 560 -9.19 -24.24 23.20
C PHE A 560 -9.67 -24.38 24.65
N TYR A 561 -8.77 -24.71 25.58
CA TYR A 561 -9.13 -24.82 27.00
C TYR A 561 -9.56 -23.46 27.57
N SER A 562 -8.88 -22.38 27.18
CA SER A 562 -9.31 -21.01 27.52
C SER A 562 -10.64 -20.64 26.88
N ARG A 563 -10.89 -21.03 25.61
CA ARG A 563 -12.19 -20.84 24.95
C ARG A 563 -13.31 -21.59 25.68
N LEU A 564 -13.06 -22.83 26.12
CA LEU A 564 -14.02 -23.62 26.91
C LEU A 564 -14.39 -22.88 28.20
N VAL A 565 -13.39 -22.40 28.94
CA VAL A 565 -13.59 -21.64 30.18
C VAL A 565 -14.41 -20.38 29.91
N ALA A 566 -14.07 -19.62 28.86
CA ALA A 566 -14.77 -18.40 28.49
C ALA A 566 -16.22 -18.66 28.04
N THR A 567 -16.45 -19.75 27.31
CA THR A 567 -17.79 -20.15 26.85
C THR A 567 -18.67 -20.62 28.00
N LEU A 568 -18.10 -21.29 29.00
CA LEU A 568 -18.81 -21.75 30.20
C LEU A 568 -19.04 -20.63 31.24
N HIS A 569 -18.19 -19.60 31.25
CA HIS A 569 -18.19 -18.52 32.25
C HIS A 569 -19.58 -17.89 32.51
N PRO A 570 -20.41 -17.56 31.49
CA PRO A 570 -21.74 -17.01 31.72
C PRO A 570 -22.65 -17.90 32.58
N CYS A 571 -22.50 -19.23 32.52
CA CYS A 571 -23.30 -20.21 33.24
C CYS A 571 -22.66 -20.64 34.58
N MET A 572 -21.33 -20.58 34.67
CA MET A 572 -20.55 -21.07 35.82
C MET A 572 -19.24 -20.28 35.95
N PRO A 573 -19.30 -19.06 36.52
CA PRO A 573 -18.15 -18.17 36.59
C PRO A 573 -17.06 -18.66 37.55
N ASP A 574 -17.41 -19.52 38.51
CA ASP A 574 -16.47 -20.08 39.48
C ASP A 574 -15.33 -20.88 38.84
N LEU A 575 -15.55 -21.52 37.68
CA LEU A 575 -14.50 -22.24 36.96
C LEU A 575 -13.33 -21.33 36.55
N ALA A 576 -13.62 -20.14 36.01
CA ALA A 576 -12.58 -19.21 35.56
C ALA A 576 -11.78 -18.66 36.74
N VAL A 577 -12.47 -18.33 37.84
CA VAL A 577 -11.86 -17.82 39.07
C VAL A 577 -10.95 -18.86 39.70
N ASP A 578 -11.43 -20.10 39.86
CA ASP A 578 -10.66 -21.19 40.46
C ASP A 578 -9.43 -21.53 39.60
N LEU A 579 -9.59 -21.62 38.27
CA LEU A 579 -8.48 -21.94 37.35
C LEU A 579 -7.40 -20.86 37.38
N PHE A 580 -7.80 -19.57 37.34
CA PHE A 580 -6.84 -18.48 37.43
C PHE A 580 -6.11 -18.47 38.79
N ALA A 581 -6.80 -18.77 39.89
CA ALA A 581 -6.16 -18.88 41.20
C ALA A 581 -5.08 -19.96 41.23
N PHE A 582 -5.33 -21.14 40.66
CA PHE A 582 -4.33 -22.20 40.52
C PHE A 582 -3.14 -21.77 39.66
N LEU A 583 -3.40 -21.19 38.48
CA LEU A 583 -2.34 -20.72 37.59
C LEU A 583 -1.50 -19.59 38.20
N LYS A 584 -2.12 -18.68 38.96
CA LYS A 584 -1.41 -17.59 39.65
C LYS A 584 -0.52 -18.10 40.78
N ALA A 585 -0.98 -19.11 41.53
CA ALA A 585 -0.16 -19.76 42.56
C ALA A 585 1.03 -20.50 41.94
N GLU A 586 0.79 -21.26 40.87
CA GLU A 586 1.84 -21.94 40.10
C GLU A 586 2.84 -20.94 39.52
N PHE A 587 2.37 -19.83 38.92
CA PHE A 587 3.21 -18.76 38.40
C PHE A 587 4.15 -18.18 39.48
N LYS A 588 3.61 -17.85 40.67
CA LYS A 588 4.42 -17.32 41.79
C LYS A 588 5.49 -18.31 42.26
N TRP A 589 5.18 -19.61 42.27
CA TRP A 589 6.18 -20.63 42.61
C TRP A 589 7.26 -20.71 41.52
N HIS A 590 6.85 -20.72 40.26
CA HIS A 590 7.72 -20.81 39.10
C HIS A 590 8.71 -19.65 38.98
N VAL A 591 8.28 -18.43 39.30
CA VAL A 591 9.15 -17.23 39.34
C VAL A 591 10.30 -17.40 40.34
N ARG A 592 10.07 -18.10 41.46
CA ARG A 592 11.10 -18.35 42.49
C ARG A 592 12.06 -19.47 42.12
N LYS A 593 11.70 -20.37 41.19
CA LYS A 593 12.54 -21.50 40.78
C LYS A 593 13.46 -21.11 39.64
N LYS A 594 14.77 -21.16 39.85
CA LYS A 594 15.78 -20.79 38.83
C LYS A 594 16.24 -21.95 37.95
N ASP A 595 15.90 -23.19 38.31
CA ASP A 595 16.28 -24.38 37.55
C ASP A 595 15.64 -24.39 36.15
N GLN A 596 16.44 -24.83 35.16
CA GLN A 596 16.04 -24.96 33.76
C GLN A 596 15.09 -26.15 33.53
N ILE A 597 15.05 -27.14 34.43
CA ILE A 597 14.12 -28.27 34.34
C ILE A 597 12.65 -27.84 34.29
N TYR A 598 12.33 -26.65 34.83
CA TYR A 598 10.97 -26.11 34.87
C TYR A 598 10.60 -25.24 33.66
N VAL A 599 11.47 -25.07 32.66
CA VAL A 599 11.21 -24.15 31.53
C VAL A 599 9.92 -24.51 30.80
N GLU A 600 9.68 -25.77 30.48
CA GLU A 600 8.44 -26.20 29.80
C GLU A 600 7.20 -25.86 30.64
N SER A 601 7.24 -26.17 31.94
CA SER A 601 6.13 -25.90 32.84
C SER A 601 5.90 -24.39 33.04
N LYS A 602 6.97 -23.57 33.12
CA LYS A 602 6.90 -22.11 33.15
C LYS A 602 6.22 -21.56 31.90
N VAL A 603 6.61 -22.04 30.72
CA VAL A 603 6.03 -21.64 29.45
C VAL A 603 4.55 -22.03 29.40
N LYS A 604 4.17 -23.23 29.84
CA LYS A 604 2.77 -23.66 29.96
C LYS A 604 1.95 -22.69 30.79
N THR A 605 2.40 -22.35 32.00
CA THR A 605 1.66 -21.47 32.92
C THR A 605 1.49 -20.07 32.35
N VAL A 606 2.56 -19.46 31.83
CA VAL A 606 2.52 -18.11 31.26
C VAL A 606 1.63 -18.06 30.01
N ARG A 607 1.76 -19.04 29.10
CA ARG A 607 0.89 -19.12 27.91
C ARG A 607 -0.56 -19.28 28.29
N PHE A 608 -0.88 -20.11 29.28
CA PHE A 608 -2.27 -20.33 29.67
C PHE A 608 -2.91 -19.08 30.30
N ILE A 609 -2.16 -18.34 31.12
CA ILE A 609 -2.60 -17.03 31.64
C ILE A 609 -2.82 -16.04 30.49
N ALA A 610 -1.93 -16.01 29.49
CA ALA A 610 -2.06 -15.15 28.32
C ALA A 610 -3.30 -15.49 27.47
N GLU A 611 -3.57 -16.78 27.23
CA GLU A 611 -4.79 -17.23 26.54
C GLU A 611 -6.05 -16.82 27.29
N LEU A 612 -6.11 -17.04 28.61
CA LEU A 612 -7.25 -16.60 29.44
C LEU A 612 -7.40 -15.07 29.45
N THR A 613 -6.29 -14.33 29.36
CA THR A 613 -6.32 -12.86 29.24
C THR A 613 -6.94 -12.41 27.92
N LYS A 614 -6.60 -13.08 26.80
CA LYS A 614 -7.18 -12.79 25.47
C LYS A 614 -8.70 -12.99 25.45
N PHE A 615 -9.20 -13.99 26.16
CA PHE A 615 -10.64 -14.21 26.35
C PHE A 615 -11.30 -13.33 27.43
N GLY A 616 -10.54 -12.44 28.08
CA GLY A 616 -11.05 -11.57 29.15
C GLY A 616 -11.38 -12.30 30.45
N MET A 617 -10.88 -13.52 30.65
CA MET A 617 -11.08 -14.31 31.88
C MET A 617 -10.12 -13.92 32.99
N VAL A 618 -8.98 -13.31 32.63
CA VAL A 618 -8.03 -12.72 33.57
C VAL A 618 -8.08 -11.19 33.45
N PRO A 619 -8.26 -10.44 34.55
CA PRO A 619 -8.21 -8.98 34.51
C PRO A 619 -6.86 -8.48 33.98
N LYS A 620 -6.86 -7.52 33.05
CA LYS A 620 -5.63 -6.99 32.44
C LYS A 620 -4.60 -6.50 33.47
N LYS A 621 -5.04 -5.91 34.58
CA LYS A 621 -4.19 -5.47 35.70
C LYS A 621 -3.36 -6.62 36.29
N GLU A 622 -3.98 -7.80 36.42
CA GLU A 622 -3.33 -8.99 36.96
C GLU A 622 -2.29 -9.56 35.98
N THR A 623 -2.60 -9.58 34.68
CA THR A 623 -1.64 -10.01 33.65
C THR A 623 -0.43 -9.07 33.59
N VAL A 624 -0.65 -7.75 33.66
CA VAL A 624 0.43 -6.76 33.72
C VAL A 624 1.24 -6.92 35.02
N HIS A 625 0.60 -7.23 36.14
CA HIS A 625 1.31 -7.52 37.39
C HIS A 625 2.16 -8.80 37.31
N CYS A 626 1.74 -9.82 36.56
CA CYS A 626 2.57 -11.01 36.32
C CYS A 626 3.75 -10.71 35.38
N LEU A 627 3.62 -9.71 34.50
CA LEU A 627 4.69 -9.28 33.59
C LEU A 627 5.76 -8.45 34.31
N LYS A 628 5.35 -7.63 35.29
CA LYS A 628 6.23 -6.88 36.19
C LYS A 628 6.96 -7.82 37.13
#